data_AF-M0F5Y3-F1
#
_entry.id   AF-M0F5Y3-F1
#
_cell.length_a   1.000
_cell.length_b   1.000
_cell.length_c   1.000
_cell.angle_alpha   90.00
_cell.angle_beta   90.00
_cell.angle_gamma   90.00
#
_symmetry.space_group_name_H-M   'P 1'
#
loop_
_entity.id
_entity.type
_entity.pdbx_description
1 polymer ?
#
loop_
_entity_poly.entity_id
_entity_poly.type
_entity_poly.pdbx_seq_one_letter_code
_entity_poly.pdbx_strand_id
1 'polypeptide(L)'
;MNRRTFMKNIAGGVAVLGASTGVTGASNENSTAESGGSTDAGGGSGGGGSTTHTIQMVTEDGEYYFDPVGLHVDPGDTVEWVLESGDHSATAYAESNQAEQRIPADASGFDSGLLEETGASFSYTFEVEGTYDYFCSPHKQLGMVGRVVCGDPGGPAEEGAIPNEPGSGLMPGSGDIVEAGSLSYPYVPSGGSSGSLPWQFWAATGGLGTAVVAMVSKYDRASGRYSE
;
A
#
# COMPACT_ATOMS: atom_id res chain seq x y z
N MET A 1 -42.48 45.89 13.51
CA MET A 1 -42.32 44.88 14.58
C MET A 1 -41.05 45.18 15.39
N ASN A 2 -41.04 44.73 16.65
CA ASN A 2 -40.28 45.28 17.78
C ASN A 2 -38.76 45.01 17.80
N ARG A 3 -38.14 45.70 18.77
CA ARG A 3 -36.73 46.05 18.96
C ARG A 3 -36.21 45.49 20.30
N ARG A 4 -34.91 45.10 20.34
CA ARG A 4 -33.94 45.09 21.47
C ARG A 4 -33.86 43.91 22.47
N THR A 5 -32.60 43.70 22.92
CA THR A 5 -32.12 43.33 24.29
C THR A 5 -31.78 41.84 24.50
N PHE A 6 -30.51 41.43 24.53
CA PHE A 6 -29.50 41.41 25.63
C PHE A 6 -29.81 40.41 26.76
N MET A 7 -28.89 39.45 27.01
CA MET A 7 -28.37 39.14 28.35
C MET A 7 -27.13 38.24 28.29
N LYS A 8 -26.17 38.61 29.15
CA LYS A 8 -24.86 38.04 29.45
C LYS A 8 -24.91 37.67 30.94
N ASN A 9 -24.50 36.46 31.32
CA ASN A 9 -24.19 36.02 32.71
C ASN A 9 -22.97 35.08 32.56
N ILE A 10 -21.77 35.24 33.12
CA ILE A 10 -21.21 35.60 34.44
C ILE A 10 -21.30 34.50 35.52
N ALA A 11 -20.10 34.06 35.94
CA ALA A 11 -19.64 33.50 37.22
C ALA A 11 -20.19 32.13 37.67
N GLY A 12 -19.44 31.28 38.39
CA GLY A 12 -18.14 31.45 39.04
C GLY A 12 -17.66 30.11 39.61
N GLY A 13 -16.36 30.01 39.88
CA GLY A 13 -15.73 28.81 40.44
C GLY A 13 -15.90 28.68 41.96
N VAL A 14 -15.57 27.50 42.46
CA VAL A 14 -15.15 27.25 43.85
C VAL A 14 -14.08 26.16 43.85
N ALA A 15 -12.90 26.52 44.35
CA ALA A 15 -11.86 25.58 44.78
C ALA A 15 -12.18 25.11 46.20
N VAL A 16 -12.01 23.83 46.49
CA VAL A 16 -12.00 23.30 47.87
C VAL A 16 -10.65 22.65 48.14
N LEU A 17 -9.94 23.28 49.07
CA LEU A 17 -8.81 22.76 49.83
C LEU A 17 -9.28 21.62 50.75
N GLY A 18 -8.54 20.52 50.77
CA GLY A 18 -8.66 19.48 51.79
C GLY A 18 -7.28 18.99 52.21
N ALA A 19 -6.80 19.47 53.35
CA ALA A 19 -5.61 18.99 54.02
C ALA A 19 -5.99 17.98 55.11
N SER A 20 -5.22 16.90 55.25
CA SER A 20 -5.12 16.14 56.49
C SER A 20 -3.72 15.55 56.66
N THR A 21 -3.01 16.06 57.68
CA THR A 21 -2.06 15.40 58.61
C THR A 21 -1.76 13.92 58.31
N GLY A 22 -0.52 13.43 58.18
CA GLY A 22 0.66 13.64 59.02
C GLY A 22 0.89 12.41 59.92
N VAL A 23 1.80 11.51 59.55
CA VAL A 23 2.48 10.57 60.47
C VAL A 23 3.91 10.31 59.99
N THR A 24 4.82 10.25 60.96
CA THR A 24 6.28 10.34 60.87
C THR A 24 6.97 8.98 60.69
N GLY A 25 8.05 8.98 59.90
CA GLY A 25 9.37 8.43 60.25
C GLY A 25 9.62 6.92 60.15
N ALA A 26 10.56 6.53 59.29
CA ALA A 26 11.85 5.94 59.67
C ALA A 26 12.65 5.52 58.42
N SER A 27 13.84 6.12 58.26
CA SER A 27 14.90 5.68 57.37
C SER A 27 15.71 4.55 58.02
N ASN A 28 16.09 3.52 57.27
CA ASN A 28 17.32 2.78 57.53
C ASN A 28 17.87 2.12 56.26
N GLU A 29 19.19 2.03 56.19
CA GLU A 29 20.01 1.98 54.98
C GLU A 29 20.47 0.56 54.57
N ASN A 30 21.00 0.50 53.35
CA ASN A 30 22.19 -0.27 52.94
C ASN A 30 22.07 -1.74 52.43
N SER A 31 22.15 -1.86 51.10
CA SER A 31 22.97 -2.74 50.24
C SER A 31 23.25 -4.21 50.62
N THR A 32 23.08 -5.15 49.69
CA THR A 32 24.13 -5.71 48.77
C THR A 32 23.61 -6.95 48.00
N ALA A 33 24.21 -7.22 46.84
CA ALA A 33 23.92 -8.09 45.69
C ALA A 33 23.71 -9.62 45.85
N GLU A 34 23.03 -10.22 44.85
CA GLU A 34 23.35 -11.42 44.02
C GLU A 34 22.07 -11.88 43.26
N SER A 35 22.00 -11.85 41.92
CA SER A 35 22.47 -12.83 40.91
C SER A 35 21.43 -13.89 40.51
N GLY A 36 21.10 -13.92 39.20
CA GLY A 36 20.26 -14.89 38.49
C GLY A 36 19.18 -14.19 37.65
N GLY A 37 19.10 -14.24 36.31
CA GLY A 37 19.76 -15.04 35.29
C GLY A 37 18.72 -15.58 34.30
N SER A 38 18.54 -14.92 33.15
CA SER A 38 17.94 -15.39 31.86
C SER A 38 16.41 -15.65 31.83
N THR A 39 15.62 -15.37 30.77
CA THR A 39 15.86 -15.23 29.31
C THR A 39 14.82 -14.31 28.64
N ASP A 40 15.26 -13.63 27.59
CA ASP A 40 14.51 -12.90 26.56
C ASP A 40 13.29 -13.60 25.94
N ALA A 41 12.28 -12.79 25.58
CA ALA A 41 11.68 -12.85 24.25
C ALA A 41 11.44 -11.40 23.79
N GLY A 42 12.41 -10.88 23.03
CA GLY A 42 12.40 -9.54 22.48
C GLY A 42 11.24 -9.33 21.52
N GLY A 43 10.32 -8.45 21.89
CA GLY A 43 9.57 -7.67 20.92
C GLY A 43 10.51 -6.61 20.35
N GLY A 44 11.17 -6.95 19.24
CA GLY A 44 11.94 -5.99 18.48
C GLY A 44 11.00 -4.88 18.01
N SER A 45 11.00 -3.77 18.74
CA SER A 45 10.56 -2.48 18.21
C SER A 45 11.58 -2.11 17.15
N GLY A 46 11.38 -2.61 15.92
CA GLY A 46 12.13 -2.19 14.75
C GLY A 46 11.95 -0.69 14.63
N GLY A 47 13.03 0.07 14.83
CA GLY A 47 13.07 1.47 14.50
C GLY A 47 12.87 1.58 12.99
N GLY A 48 11.61 1.81 12.58
CA GLY A 48 11.23 1.95 11.19
C GLY A 48 11.89 3.19 10.61
N GLY A 49 12.95 2.99 9.83
CA GLY A 49 13.35 4.01 8.87
C GLY A 49 12.28 4.08 7.80
N SER A 50 11.81 5.30 7.49
CA SER A 50 10.92 5.52 6.34
C SER A 50 11.69 5.13 5.06
N THR A 51 11.22 4.09 4.36
CA THR A 51 11.79 3.65 3.09
C THR A 51 11.05 4.33 1.95
N THR A 52 11.79 4.76 0.92
CA THR A 52 11.19 5.22 -0.33
C THR A 52 11.21 4.10 -1.36
N HIS A 53 10.03 3.73 -1.85
CA HIS A 53 9.82 2.79 -2.94
C HIS A 53 9.48 3.54 -4.22
N THR A 54 9.79 2.96 -5.38
CA THR A 54 9.53 3.59 -6.67
C THR A 54 8.54 2.77 -7.49
N ILE A 55 7.58 3.45 -8.11
CA ILE A 55 6.69 2.90 -9.12
C ILE A 55 6.87 3.69 -10.41
N GLN A 56 7.23 3.00 -11.49
CA GLN A 56 7.37 3.60 -12.82
C GLN A 56 5.98 3.73 -13.46
N MET A 57 5.74 4.85 -14.13
CA MET A 57 4.58 5.06 -15.00
C MET A 57 5.06 5.02 -16.45
N VAL A 58 4.57 4.03 -17.21
CA VAL A 58 5.12 3.68 -18.52
C VAL A 58 4.03 3.65 -19.58
N THR A 59 4.35 4.20 -20.75
CA THR A 59 3.67 3.96 -22.01
C THR A 59 4.62 3.20 -22.95
N GLU A 60 4.34 1.92 -23.20
CA GLU A 60 5.15 1.08 -24.10
C GLU A 60 4.23 0.21 -24.96
N ASP A 61 4.53 0.09 -26.26
CA ASP A 61 3.78 -0.76 -27.21
C ASP A 61 2.24 -0.59 -27.24
N GLY A 62 1.76 0.61 -26.88
CA GLY A 62 0.33 0.92 -26.82
C GLY A 62 -0.35 0.48 -25.52
N GLU A 63 0.42 0.01 -24.54
CA GLU A 63 -0.01 -0.27 -23.19
C GLU A 63 0.31 0.91 -22.25
N TYR A 64 -0.45 1.01 -21.16
CA TYR A 64 -0.32 2.05 -20.14
C TYR A 64 -0.34 1.37 -18.78
N TYR A 65 0.76 1.42 -18.04
CA TYR A 65 0.87 0.63 -16.80
C TYR A 65 1.75 1.27 -15.74
N PHE A 66 1.53 0.80 -14.52
CA PHE A 66 2.41 1.01 -13.38
C PHE A 66 3.33 -0.21 -13.22
N ASP A 67 4.61 0.01 -12.94
CA ASP A 67 5.55 -1.07 -12.63
C ASP A 67 6.39 -0.73 -11.37
N PRO A 68 6.22 -1.46 -10.25
CA PRO A 68 5.32 -2.59 -10.08
C PRO A 68 3.83 -2.19 -10.10
N VAL A 69 2.98 -3.14 -10.50
CA VAL A 69 1.52 -2.99 -10.49
C VAL A 69 0.91 -3.29 -9.11
N GLY A 70 1.65 -4.04 -8.28
CA GLY A 70 1.32 -4.31 -6.88
C GLY A 70 2.54 -4.14 -5.98
N LEU A 71 2.40 -3.39 -4.89
CA LEU A 71 3.51 -3.10 -3.97
C LEU A 71 3.06 -3.23 -2.51
N HIS A 72 3.84 -3.92 -1.69
CA HIS A 72 3.70 -3.96 -0.24
C HIS A 72 4.69 -2.97 0.40
N VAL A 73 4.20 -2.15 1.32
CA VAL A 73 4.99 -1.16 2.06
C VAL A 73 4.65 -1.23 3.55
N ASP A 74 5.57 -0.79 4.40
CA ASP A 74 5.29 -0.66 5.84
C ASP A 74 4.67 0.71 6.15
N PRO A 75 3.85 0.84 7.22
CA PRO A 75 3.40 2.16 7.67
C PRO A 75 4.57 3.13 7.93
N GLY A 76 4.49 4.31 7.34
CA GLY A 76 5.52 5.35 7.33
C GLY A 76 6.43 5.33 6.10
N ASP A 77 6.33 4.32 5.23
CA ASP A 77 7.03 4.31 3.94
C ASP A 77 6.42 5.29 2.95
N THR A 78 7.25 5.74 2.01
CA THR A 78 6.85 6.62 0.91
C THR A 78 6.94 5.88 -0.41
N VAL A 79 5.93 6.04 -1.26
CA VAL A 79 6.01 5.62 -2.66
C VAL A 79 6.19 6.85 -3.53
N GLU A 80 7.17 6.79 -4.42
CA GLU A 80 7.40 7.77 -5.48
C GLU A 80 6.97 7.17 -6.82
N TRP A 81 5.97 7.78 -7.46
CA TRP A 81 5.60 7.48 -8.84
C TRP A 81 6.45 8.35 -9.77
N VAL A 82 7.23 7.72 -10.65
CA VAL A 82 8.13 8.40 -11.59
C VAL A 82 7.63 8.21 -13.01
N LEU A 83 7.49 9.31 -13.75
CA LEU A 83 7.09 9.29 -15.16
C LEU A 83 8.26 8.82 -16.01
N GLU A 84 8.18 7.60 -16.55
CA GLU A 84 9.20 7.05 -17.43
C GLU A 84 8.91 7.46 -18.88
N SER A 85 7.66 7.32 -19.32
CA SER A 85 7.21 7.67 -20.66
C SER A 85 5.72 7.98 -20.69
N GLY A 86 5.28 8.75 -21.69
CA GLY A 86 3.89 9.17 -21.84
C GLY A 86 3.44 10.24 -20.84
N ASP A 87 2.12 10.40 -20.70
CA ASP A 87 1.51 11.36 -19.79
C ASP A 87 0.63 10.59 -18.79
N HIS A 88 0.94 10.68 -17.50
CA HIS A 88 0.29 9.83 -16.49
C HIS A 88 -0.04 10.57 -15.20
N SER A 89 -0.97 10.01 -14.44
CA SER A 89 -1.22 10.39 -13.05
C SER A 89 -1.20 9.16 -12.15
N ALA A 90 -1.00 9.39 -10.85
CA ALA A 90 -1.31 8.45 -9.78
C ALA A 90 -2.42 9.05 -8.92
N THR A 91 -3.62 8.50 -9.03
CA THR A 91 -4.84 9.03 -8.41
C THR A 91 -5.53 7.93 -7.60
N ALA A 92 -5.70 8.13 -6.30
CA ALA A 92 -6.38 7.17 -5.43
C ALA A 92 -7.87 7.03 -5.76
N TYR A 93 -8.41 5.83 -5.61
CA TYR A 93 -9.86 5.59 -5.53
C TYR A 93 -10.38 6.11 -4.19
N ALA A 94 -10.67 7.41 -4.11
CA ALA A 94 -11.16 8.08 -2.91
C ALA A 94 -12.29 9.06 -3.27
N GLU A 95 -13.22 9.28 -2.33
CA GLU A 95 -14.32 10.24 -2.55
C GLU A 95 -13.81 11.66 -2.83
N SER A 96 -12.67 12.04 -2.24
CA SER A 96 -12.00 13.34 -2.49
C SER A 96 -11.61 13.53 -3.96
N ASN A 97 -11.39 12.43 -4.68
CA ASN A 97 -11.04 12.38 -6.10
C ASN A 97 -12.25 12.07 -6.98
N GLN A 98 -13.47 12.17 -6.42
CA GLN A 98 -14.73 11.85 -7.11
C GLN A 98 -14.76 10.40 -7.63
N ALA A 99 -14.06 9.49 -6.95
CA ALA A 99 -14.03 8.06 -7.24
C ALA A 99 -14.69 7.26 -6.11
N GLU A 100 -15.02 6.00 -6.38
CA GLU A 100 -15.44 5.05 -5.35
C GLU A 100 -14.38 4.93 -4.26
N GLN A 101 -14.78 4.88 -2.99
CA GLN A 101 -13.87 4.74 -1.87
C GLN A 101 -13.26 3.32 -1.85
N ARG A 102 -11.98 3.21 -2.20
CA ARG A 102 -11.19 1.96 -2.18
C ARG A 102 -9.80 2.15 -1.56
N ILE A 103 -9.73 3.05 -0.59
CA ILE A 103 -8.59 3.22 0.31
C ILE A 103 -9.12 3.20 1.76
N PRO A 104 -8.27 2.97 2.78
CA PRO A 104 -8.70 2.99 4.18
C PRO A 104 -9.46 4.28 4.52
N ALA A 105 -10.55 4.16 5.30
CA ALA A 105 -11.46 5.29 5.56
C ALA A 105 -10.79 6.48 6.26
N ASP A 106 -9.77 6.20 7.07
CA ASP A 106 -9.00 7.21 7.80
C ASP A 106 -7.80 7.75 6.98
N ALA A 107 -7.55 7.21 5.79
CA ALA A 107 -6.49 7.68 4.90
C ALA A 107 -6.95 8.88 4.06
N SER A 108 -6.02 9.82 3.82
CA SER A 108 -6.26 10.91 2.88
C SER A 108 -6.06 10.43 1.45
N GLY A 109 -7.01 10.73 0.55
CA GLY A 109 -6.83 10.49 -0.88
C GLY A 109 -5.64 11.26 -1.45
N PHE A 110 -5.00 10.70 -2.48
CA PHE A 110 -3.89 11.32 -3.19
C PHE A 110 -4.20 11.47 -4.68
N ASP A 111 -3.65 12.50 -5.30
CA ASP A 111 -3.70 12.74 -6.74
C ASP A 111 -2.45 13.55 -7.15
N SER A 112 -1.64 12.98 -8.04
CA SER A 112 -0.47 13.67 -8.59
C SER A 112 -0.83 14.82 -9.53
N GLY A 113 -2.05 14.84 -10.06
CA GLY A 113 -2.34 15.54 -11.31
C GLY A 113 -1.63 14.88 -12.50
N LEU A 114 -1.77 15.47 -13.69
CA LEU A 114 -1.10 14.98 -14.89
C LEU A 114 0.39 15.33 -14.85
N LEU A 115 1.24 14.32 -15.00
CA LEU A 115 2.68 14.44 -15.19
C LEU A 115 2.98 14.23 -16.67
N GLU A 116 3.67 15.19 -17.29
CA GLU A 116 3.89 15.26 -18.76
C GLU A 116 5.39 15.30 -19.13
N GLU A 117 6.28 15.42 -18.14
CA GLU A 117 7.73 15.50 -18.35
C GLU A 117 8.42 14.23 -17.87
N THR A 118 9.15 13.52 -18.73
CA THR A 118 9.92 12.32 -18.32
C THR A 118 10.85 12.66 -17.16
N GLY A 119 10.78 11.85 -16.11
CA GLY A 119 11.49 12.03 -14.85
C GLY A 119 10.74 12.88 -13.81
N ALA A 120 9.60 13.49 -14.17
CA ALA A 120 8.71 14.10 -13.19
C ALA A 120 8.19 13.02 -12.23
N SER A 121 8.04 13.37 -10.95
CA SER A 121 7.60 12.44 -9.93
C SER A 121 6.58 13.04 -8.97
N PHE A 122 5.84 12.15 -8.34
CA PHE A 122 4.91 12.44 -7.25
C PHE A 122 5.17 11.46 -6.10
N SER A 123 5.06 11.92 -4.86
CA SER A 123 5.29 11.06 -3.69
C SER A 123 4.15 11.13 -2.70
N TYR A 124 3.85 9.98 -2.08
CA TYR A 124 2.87 9.85 -1.01
C TYR A 124 3.40 8.92 0.09
N THR A 125 3.26 9.34 1.35
CA THR A 125 3.63 8.56 2.53
C THR A 125 2.42 7.81 3.06
N PHE A 126 2.53 6.49 3.20
CA PHE A 126 1.46 5.61 3.63
C PHE A 126 1.50 5.46 5.15
N GLU A 127 0.61 6.15 5.85
CA GLU A 127 0.57 6.14 7.33
C GLU A 127 -0.50 5.19 7.89
N VAL A 128 -1.59 4.99 7.14
CA VAL A 128 -2.74 4.19 7.58
C VAL A 128 -2.63 2.80 6.97
N GLU A 129 -2.68 1.77 7.80
CA GLU A 129 -2.69 0.38 7.37
C GLU A 129 -3.91 0.05 6.50
N GLY A 130 -3.72 -0.81 5.51
CA GLY A 130 -4.76 -1.33 4.62
C GLY A 130 -4.40 -1.27 3.14
N THR A 131 -5.39 -1.57 2.31
CA THR A 131 -5.24 -1.68 0.85
C THR A 131 -5.69 -0.40 0.15
N TYR A 132 -4.82 0.09 -0.74
CA TYR A 132 -5.00 1.29 -1.53
C TYR A 132 -5.05 0.95 -3.01
N ASP A 133 -6.25 1.00 -3.59
CA ASP A 133 -6.39 0.96 -5.04
C ASP A 133 -6.20 2.38 -5.62
N TYR A 134 -5.50 2.47 -6.74
CA TYR A 134 -5.30 3.72 -7.48
C TYR A 134 -5.32 3.50 -8.99
N PHE A 135 -5.40 4.59 -9.74
CA PHE A 135 -5.50 4.60 -11.20
C PHE A 135 -4.79 5.80 -11.81
N CYS A 136 -4.53 5.71 -13.12
CA CYS A 136 -4.14 6.85 -13.93
C CYS A 136 -5.38 7.50 -14.54
N SER A 137 -5.61 8.78 -14.28
CA SER A 137 -6.82 9.50 -14.70
C SER A 137 -7.12 9.42 -16.21
N PRO A 138 -6.16 9.70 -17.12
CA PRO A 138 -6.41 9.56 -18.56
C PRO A 138 -6.52 8.11 -19.05
N HIS A 139 -5.94 7.14 -18.32
CA HIS A 139 -5.76 5.76 -18.79
C HIS A 139 -6.50 4.70 -17.97
N LYS A 140 -7.33 5.10 -17.01
CA LYS A 140 -8.13 4.20 -16.15
C LYS A 140 -8.99 3.23 -16.98
N GLN A 141 -9.64 3.74 -18.03
CA GLN A 141 -10.50 2.95 -18.93
C GLN A 141 -9.69 2.05 -19.88
N LEU A 142 -8.36 2.21 -19.92
CA LEU A 142 -7.44 1.43 -20.75
C LEU A 142 -6.64 0.40 -19.93
N GLY A 143 -6.81 0.37 -18.61
CA GLY A 143 -6.25 -0.68 -17.76
C GLY A 143 -5.18 -0.22 -16.80
N MET A 144 -4.87 1.08 -16.77
CA MET A 144 -3.81 1.60 -15.91
C MET A 144 -4.31 1.81 -14.48
N VAL A 145 -4.27 0.71 -13.72
CA VAL A 145 -4.63 0.62 -12.30
C VAL A 145 -3.49 -0.04 -11.54
N GLY A 146 -3.39 0.23 -10.24
CA GLY A 146 -2.39 -0.38 -9.37
C GLY A 146 -2.86 -0.50 -7.93
N ARG A 147 -2.18 -1.35 -7.15
CA ARG A 147 -2.46 -1.61 -5.73
C ARG A 147 -1.22 -1.35 -4.88
N VAL A 148 -1.40 -0.60 -3.80
CA VAL A 148 -0.44 -0.59 -2.68
C VAL A 148 -1.11 -1.22 -1.46
N VAL A 149 -0.42 -2.12 -0.78
CA VAL A 149 -0.82 -2.63 0.53
C VAL A 149 0.13 -2.04 1.56
N CYS A 150 -0.40 -1.28 2.51
CA CYS A 150 0.35 -0.73 3.64
C CYS A 150 0.13 -1.63 4.86
N GLY A 151 1.16 -2.34 5.33
CA GLY A 151 1.02 -3.34 6.38
C GLY A 151 0.05 -4.47 5.99
N ASP A 152 -0.91 -4.78 6.84
CA ASP A 152 -1.88 -5.84 6.56
C ASP A 152 -2.99 -5.40 5.57
N PRO A 153 -3.44 -6.27 4.64
CA PRO A 153 -4.55 -5.98 3.74
C PRO A 153 -5.85 -5.65 4.50
N GLY A 154 -6.59 -4.65 4.03
CA GLY A 154 -7.83 -4.26 4.67
C GLY A 154 -8.53 -3.06 4.06
N GLY A 155 -9.71 -2.76 4.58
CA GLY A 155 -10.52 -1.62 4.17
C GLY A 155 -11.37 -1.88 2.91
N PRO A 156 -12.00 -0.82 2.36
CA PRO A 156 -13.01 -0.94 1.32
C PRO A 156 -12.55 -1.65 0.04
N ALA A 157 -11.25 -1.60 -0.29
CA ALA A 157 -10.70 -2.29 -1.46
C ALA A 157 -10.83 -3.82 -1.42
N GLU A 158 -10.95 -4.40 -0.22
CA GLU A 158 -11.12 -5.84 -0.01
C GLU A 158 -12.59 -6.30 -0.07
N GLU A 159 -13.54 -5.37 0.03
CA GLU A 159 -14.97 -5.68 0.13
C GLU A 159 -15.63 -5.95 -1.23
N GLY A 160 -14.96 -5.58 -2.32
CA GLY A 160 -15.46 -5.78 -3.68
C GLY A 160 -14.38 -5.63 -4.74
N ALA A 161 -14.63 -6.23 -5.90
CA ALA A 161 -13.82 -5.97 -7.08
C ALA A 161 -13.85 -4.47 -7.43
N ILE A 162 -12.80 -3.99 -8.09
CA ILE A 162 -12.79 -2.65 -8.70
C ILE A 162 -14.08 -2.52 -9.52
N PRO A 163 -14.79 -1.37 -9.46
CA PRO A 163 -15.97 -1.16 -10.29
C PRO A 163 -15.65 -1.56 -11.73
N ASN A 164 -16.43 -2.52 -12.24
CA ASN A 164 -16.27 -3.16 -13.55
C ASN A 164 -16.55 -2.15 -14.67
N GLU A 165 -15.64 -1.19 -14.85
CA GLU A 165 -15.54 -0.42 -16.08
C GLU A 165 -14.74 -1.26 -17.09
N PRO A 166 -15.21 -1.40 -18.34
CA PRO A 166 -14.45 -2.09 -19.37
C PRO A 166 -13.03 -1.51 -19.47
N GLY A 167 -12.03 -2.39 -19.47
CA GLY A 167 -10.63 -1.99 -19.44
C GLY A 167 -10.08 -1.67 -18.05
N SER A 168 -10.64 -2.22 -16.97
CA SER A 168 -9.98 -2.26 -15.66
C SER A 168 -8.90 -3.35 -15.70
N GLY A 169 -7.63 -2.98 -15.71
CA GLY A 169 -6.51 -3.92 -15.79
C GLY A 169 -6.56 -4.97 -14.69
N LEU A 170 -5.87 -6.10 -14.89
CA LEU A 170 -5.78 -7.12 -13.86
C LEU A 170 -4.98 -6.58 -12.66
N MET A 171 -5.66 -6.36 -11.53
CA MET A 171 -4.97 -6.02 -10.28
C MET A 171 -4.57 -7.29 -9.53
N PRO A 172 -3.33 -7.36 -9.00
CA PRO A 172 -2.93 -8.45 -8.13
C PRO A 172 -3.74 -8.50 -6.84
N GLY A 173 -3.96 -9.70 -6.32
CA GLY A 173 -4.58 -9.89 -5.02
C GLY A 173 -3.67 -9.35 -3.89
N SER A 174 -4.26 -8.76 -2.85
CA SER A 174 -3.49 -8.17 -1.75
C SER A 174 -2.63 -9.21 -1.01
N GLY A 175 -3.10 -10.46 -0.90
CA GLY A 175 -2.30 -11.56 -0.36
C GLY A 175 -1.06 -11.87 -1.19
N ASP A 176 -1.18 -11.89 -2.52
CA ASP A 176 -0.05 -12.12 -3.42
C ASP A 176 0.97 -10.97 -3.33
N ILE A 177 0.48 -9.73 -3.16
CA ILE A 177 1.33 -8.55 -2.98
C ILE A 177 2.12 -8.64 -1.68
N VAL A 178 1.47 -8.98 -0.57
CA VAL A 178 2.13 -9.14 0.72
C VAL A 178 3.14 -10.29 0.70
N GLU A 179 2.82 -11.41 0.03
CA GLU A 179 3.74 -12.55 -0.11
C GLU A 179 4.96 -12.21 -0.98
N ALA A 180 4.76 -11.54 -2.11
CA ALA A 180 5.83 -11.23 -3.05
C ALA A 180 6.62 -9.95 -2.70
N GLY A 181 6.05 -9.06 -1.89
CA GLY A 181 6.55 -7.71 -1.62
C GLY A 181 6.34 -6.74 -2.78
N SER A 182 6.57 -7.17 -4.02
CA SER A 182 6.39 -6.40 -5.24
C SER A 182 6.04 -7.31 -6.42
N LEU A 183 5.07 -6.91 -7.23
CA LEU A 183 4.60 -7.63 -8.40
C LEU A 183 4.66 -6.73 -9.64
N SER A 184 5.53 -7.09 -10.58
CA SER A 184 5.74 -6.33 -11.83
C SER A 184 4.63 -6.51 -12.86
N TYR A 185 4.54 -5.54 -13.77
CA TYR A 185 3.75 -5.65 -14.99
C TYR A 185 4.51 -6.47 -16.07
N PRO A 186 3.83 -7.27 -16.93
CA PRO A 186 2.43 -7.65 -16.84
C PRO A 186 2.20 -8.67 -15.73
N TYR A 187 1.17 -8.45 -14.91
CA TYR A 187 0.79 -9.41 -13.88
C TYR A 187 -0.06 -10.54 -14.49
N VAL A 188 0.42 -11.77 -14.32
CA VAL A 188 -0.31 -13.00 -14.68
C VAL A 188 -0.66 -13.71 -13.38
N PRO A 189 -1.96 -13.81 -13.02
CA PRO A 189 -2.35 -14.52 -11.81
C PRO A 189 -1.83 -15.96 -11.82
N SER A 190 -1.13 -16.35 -10.77
CA SER A 190 -0.83 -17.76 -10.47
C SER A 190 -2.15 -18.43 -10.08
N GLY A 191 -2.90 -18.90 -11.07
CA GLY A 191 -4.30 -19.32 -10.94
C GLY A 191 -4.67 -19.99 -9.62
N GLY A 192 -5.63 -19.39 -8.92
CA GLY A 192 -6.34 -20.01 -7.80
C GLY A 192 -7.11 -21.24 -8.28
N SER A 193 -6.47 -22.41 -8.21
CA SER A 193 -7.15 -23.69 -8.07
C SER A 193 -6.42 -24.45 -6.97
N SER A 194 -7.02 -24.44 -5.78
CA SER A 194 -6.82 -25.47 -4.77
C SER A 194 -7.10 -26.84 -5.41
N GLY A 195 -6.05 -27.50 -5.92
CA GLY A 195 -6.16 -28.85 -6.47
C GLY A 195 -5.12 -29.12 -7.52
N SER A 196 -4.09 -29.87 -7.14
CA SER A 196 -3.09 -30.52 -7.99
C SER A 196 -2.18 -29.60 -8.81
N LEU A 197 -0.97 -29.37 -8.30
CA LEU A 197 0.21 -29.40 -9.18
C LEU A 197 0.36 -30.85 -9.67
N PRO A 198 0.16 -31.17 -10.95
CA PRO A 198 0.48 -32.48 -11.43
C PRO A 198 2.00 -32.55 -11.64
N TRP A 199 2.67 -33.18 -10.69
CA TRP A 199 3.89 -33.97 -10.93
C TRP A 199 3.71 -35.06 -12.02
N GLN A 200 2.56 -35.07 -12.70
CA GLN A 200 2.19 -35.85 -13.87
C GLN A 200 2.61 -35.18 -15.20
N PHE A 201 3.09 -33.93 -15.20
CA PHE A 201 3.51 -33.27 -16.45
C PHE A 201 4.87 -33.74 -17.02
N TRP A 202 5.67 -34.50 -16.25
CA TRP A 202 6.89 -35.15 -16.77
C TRP A 202 6.69 -36.60 -17.24
N ALA A 203 5.44 -37.11 -17.21
CA ALA A 203 5.16 -38.52 -17.54
C ALA A 203 4.17 -38.71 -18.72
N ALA A 204 3.93 -37.69 -19.55
CA ALA A 204 3.16 -37.84 -20.78
C ALA A 204 3.90 -37.22 -21.97
N THR A 205 4.74 -38.04 -22.57
CA THR A 205 5.45 -37.82 -23.82
C THR A 205 4.50 -37.47 -24.97
N GLY A 206 4.76 -36.35 -25.65
CA GLY A 206 4.54 -36.22 -27.10
C GLY A 206 3.54 -35.17 -27.57
N GLY A 207 4.02 -33.96 -27.87
CA GLY A 207 3.50 -33.22 -29.03
C GLY A 207 3.01 -31.78 -28.86
N LEU A 208 2.79 -31.27 -27.65
CA LEU A 208 2.24 -29.90 -27.46
C LEU A 208 3.08 -28.96 -26.57
N GLY A 209 4.29 -29.38 -26.19
CA GLY A 209 5.21 -28.53 -25.41
C GLY A 209 5.93 -27.44 -26.22
N THR A 210 5.98 -27.57 -27.54
CA THR A 210 6.74 -26.62 -28.38
C THR A 210 6.01 -25.30 -28.63
N ALA A 211 4.69 -25.22 -28.48
CA ALA A 211 3.95 -23.98 -28.72
C ALA A 211 4.15 -22.95 -27.59
N VAL A 212 4.21 -23.40 -26.33
CA VAL A 212 4.43 -22.51 -25.17
C VAL A 212 5.89 -22.04 -25.14
N VAL A 213 6.85 -22.92 -25.41
CA VAL A 213 8.28 -22.55 -25.51
C VAL A 213 8.55 -21.62 -26.70
N ALA A 214 7.82 -21.77 -27.82
CA ALA A 214 7.99 -20.88 -28.97
C ALA A 214 7.41 -19.47 -28.75
N MET A 215 6.43 -19.29 -27.87
CA MET A 215 5.93 -17.95 -27.49
C MET A 215 6.90 -17.24 -26.55
N VAL A 216 7.42 -17.93 -25.54
CA VAL A 216 8.47 -17.40 -24.64
C VAL A 216 9.74 -17.06 -25.44
N SER A 217 10.16 -17.95 -26.35
CA SER A 217 11.37 -17.75 -27.16
C SER A 217 11.30 -16.59 -28.17
N LYS A 218 10.10 -16.17 -28.61
CA LYS A 218 9.96 -14.98 -29.44
C LYS A 218 10.01 -13.69 -28.61
N TYR A 219 9.48 -13.72 -27.38
CA TYR A 219 9.55 -12.62 -26.43
C TYR A 219 11.00 -12.37 -25.95
N ASP A 220 11.76 -13.43 -25.72
CA ASP A 220 13.16 -13.34 -25.27
C ASP A 220 14.12 -12.78 -26.35
N ARG A 221 13.79 -12.94 -27.65
CA ARG A 221 14.63 -12.45 -28.75
C ARG A 221 14.38 -10.98 -29.11
N ALA A 222 13.22 -10.42 -28.73
CA ALA A 222 12.88 -9.02 -29.00
C ALA A 222 13.40 -8.07 -27.89
N SER A 223 13.53 -8.55 -26.65
CA SER A 223 13.88 -7.75 -25.47
C SER A 223 15.39 -7.58 -25.20
N GLY A 224 16.27 -8.17 -26.01
CA GLY A 224 17.72 -7.92 -25.93
C GLY A 224 18.40 -8.35 -24.62
N ARG A 225 17.78 -9.21 -23.80
CA ARG A 225 18.18 -9.47 -22.41
C ARG A 225 19.48 -10.24 -22.21
N TYR A 226 20.10 -10.76 -23.28
CA TYR A 226 21.45 -11.34 -23.25
C TYR A 226 22.20 -11.03 -24.55
N SER A 227 23.04 -10.00 -24.52
CA SER A 227 24.19 -9.90 -25.42
C SER A 227 25.45 -10.29 -24.64
N GLU A 228 26.15 -11.31 -25.11
CA GLU A 228 27.56 -11.56 -24.76
C GLU A 228 28.47 -10.41 -25.23
#